data_AF-A0A4R6GQR4-F1
#
_entry.id   AF-A0A4R6GQR4-F1
#
_cell.length_a   1.000
_cell.length_b   1.000
_cell.length_c   1.000
_cell.angle_alpha   90.00
_cell.angle_beta   90.00
_cell.angle_gamma   90.00
#
_symmetry.space_group_name_H-M   'P 1'
#
loop_
_entity.id
_entity.type
_entity.pdbx_description
1 polymer ?
#
loop_
_entity_poly.entity_id
_entity_poly.type
_entity_poly.pdbx_seq_one_letter_code
_entity_poly.pdbx_strand_id
1 'polypeptide(L)'
;MDNNFFLDTERIRILDKIRIIYLLLFLCFFGLTELGRHVYRPFIYANHINDYGIADSIGNLGGIIVQLFFGFLVLNPNKLKGLRLIAFFILGYILYEVAQPILPRGVFDWKDIFGTIIGGAIGLVLFLLIHKIVKQNKTIYRF
;
A
#
# COMPACT_ATOMS: atom_id res chain seq x y z
N MET A 1 14.32 15.41 18.21
CA MET A 1 14.23 14.30 17.25
C MET A 1 14.18 14.92 15.87
N ASP A 2 15.21 14.70 15.06
CA ASP A 2 15.38 15.45 13.82
C ASP A 2 14.49 14.91 12.70
N ASN A 3 13.94 15.81 11.89
CA ASN A 3 13.19 15.46 10.70
C ASN A 3 14.14 14.95 9.61
N ASN A 4 13.73 13.94 8.86
CA ASN A 4 14.54 13.40 7.77
C ASN A 4 13.77 13.41 6.44
N PHE A 5 14.35 12.75 5.42
CA PHE A 5 13.78 12.69 4.07
C PHE A 5 12.37 12.08 4.01
N PHE A 6 12.07 11.10 4.87
CA PHE A 6 10.81 10.33 4.86
C PHE A 6 9.84 10.70 5.99
N LEU A 7 10.34 11.23 7.10
CA LEU A 7 9.62 11.23 8.37
C LEU A 7 9.69 12.60 9.06
N ASP A 8 8.55 13.08 9.55
CA ASP A 8 8.46 14.22 10.46
C ASP A 8 8.10 13.67 11.84
N THR A 9 9.04 13.66 12.78
CA THR A 9 8.88 12.88 14.02
C THR A 9 7.71 13.39 14.87
N GLU A 10 7.47 14.70 14.86
CA GLU A 10 6.34 15.32 15.52
C GLU A 10 4.98 14.83 14.98
N ARG A 11 4.90 14.49 13.68
CA ARG A 11 3.63 14.08 13.05
C ARG A 11 3.19 12.69 13.47
N ILE A 12 4.11 11.82 13.89
CA ILE A 12 3.79 10.48 14.41
C ILE A 12 2.90 10.58 15.65
N ARG A 13 3.04 11.66 16.43
CA ARG A 13 2.26 11.91 17.65
C ARG A 13 0.94 12.65 17.39
N ILE A 14 0.56 12.88 16.14
CA ILE A 14 -0.65 13.61 15.79
C ILE A 14 -1.71 12.63 15.30
N LEU A 15 -2.89 12.68 15.91
CA LEU A 15 -4.11 12.08 15.36
C LEU A 15 -4.92 13.18 14.67
N ASP A 16 -5.19 12.98 13.38
CA ASP A 16 -5.94 13.91 12.55
C ASP A 16 -6.91 13.15 11.63
N LYS A 17 -7.76 13.89 10.90
CA LYS A 17 -8.78 13.28 10.04
C LYS A 17 -8.19 12.44 8.92
N ILE A 18 -7.08 12.89 8.33
CA ILE A 18 -6.39 12.16 7.26
C ILE A 18 -5.86 10.82 7.78
N ARG A 19 -5.30 10.80 8.99
CA ARG A 19 -4.80 9.57 9.63
C ARG A 19 -5.90 8.55 9.88
N ILE A 20 -7.10 9.00 10.26
CA ILE A 20 -8.27 8.13 10.38
C ILE A 20 -8.67 7.55 9.02
N ILE A 21 -8.64 8.37 7.95
CA ILE A 21 -8.91 7.87 6.59
C ILE A 21 -7.87 6.81 6.19
N TYR A 22 -6.58 7.02 6.49
CA TYR A 22 -5.56 6.01 6.24
C TYR A 22 -5.82 4.71 6.98
N LEU A 23 -6.27 4.75 8.24
CA LEU A 23 -6.66 3.56 9.00
C LEU A 23 -7.82 2.82 8.31
N LEU A 24 -8.87 3.54 7.91
CA LEU A 24 -10.04 2.93 7.26
C LEU A 24 -9.65 2.30 5.92
N LEU A 25 -8.82 2.96 5.12
CA LEU A 25 -8.33 2.43 3.85
C LEU A 25 -7.41 1.22 4.05
N PHE A 26 -6.51 1.28 5.04
CA PHE A 26 -5.68 0.14 5.41
C PHE A 26 -6.53 -1.09 5.74
N LEU A 27 -7.52 -0.95 6.64
CA LEU A 27 -8.39 -2.07 7.03
C LEU A 27 -9.23 -2.59 5.86
N CYS A 28 -9.77 -1.69 5.04
CA CYS A 28 -10.56 -2.04 3.87
C CYS A 28 -9.73 -2.84 2.85
N PHE A 29 -8.58 -2.31 2.42
CA PHE A 29 -7.73 -2.99 1.45
C PHE A 29 -7.07 -4.24 2.02
N PHE A 30 -6.79 -4.29 3.33
CA PHE A 30 -6.33 -5.52 3.97
C PHE A 30 -7.39 -6.62 3.84
N GLY A 31 -8.63 -6.32 4.24
CA GLY A 31 -9.75 -7.25 4.08
C GLY A 31 -9.96 -7.70 2.62
N LEU A 32 -9.96 -6.76 1.67
CA LEU A 32 -10.09 -7.08 0.25
C LEU A 32 -8.95 -7.95 -0.28
N THR A 33 -7.72 -7.70 0.15
CA THR A 33 -6.53 -8.48 -0.27
C THR A 33 -6.58 -9.89 0.31
N GLU A 34 -6.98 -10.06 1.57
CA GLU A 34 -7.14 -11.39 2.18
C GLU A 34 -8.30 -12.17 1.56
N LEU A 35 -9.44 -11.52 1.28
CA LEU A 35 -10.52 -12.14 0.51
C LEU A 35 -10.04 -12.52 -0.90
N GLY A 36 -9.23 -11.66 -1.53
CA GLY A 36 -8.57 -11.93 -2.80
C GLY A 36 -7.74 -13.21 -2.78
N ARG A 37 -6.91 -13.39 -1.74
CA ARG A 37 -6.02 -14.55 -1.60
C ARG A 37 -6.73 -15.83 -1.18
N HIS A 38 -7.69 -15.75 -0.27
CA HIS A 38 -8.28 -16.92 0.37
C HIS A 38 -9.63 -17.35 -0.22
N VAL A 39 -10.29 -16.49 -0.99
CA VAL A 39 -11.59 -16.79 -1.60
C VAL A 39 -11.53 -16.67 -3.12
N TYR A 40 -11.13 -15.51 -3.64
CA TYR A 40 -11.15 -15.25 -5.08
C TYR A 40 -10.15 -16.13 -5.85
N ARG A 41 -8.87 -16.13 -5.45
CA ARG A 41 -7.83 -16.92 -6.12
C ARG A 41 -8.17 -18.43 -6.14
N PRO A 42 -8.53 -19.08 -5.02
CA PRO A 42 -8.96 -20.48 -5.04
C PRO A 42 -10.17 -20.73 -5.94
N PHE A 43 -11.14 -19.82 -5.97
CA PHE A 43 -12.31 -19.93 -6.85
C PHE A 43 -11.92 -19.89 -8.32
N ILE A 44 -11.05 -18.96 -8.73
CA ILE A 44 -10.56 -18.85 -10.11
C ILE A 44 -9.85 -20.15 -10.53
N TYR A 45 -8.96 -20.66 -9.69
CA TYR A 45 -8.22 -21.89 -9.99
C TYR A 45 -9.12 -23.13 -10.03
N ALA A 46 -10.06 -23.27 -9.09
CA ALA A 46 -10.97 -24.41 -9.02
C ALA A 46 -11.95 -24.48 -10.20
N ASN A 47 -12.30 -23.33 -10.78
CA ASN A 47 -13.22 -23.25 -11.92
C ASN A 47 -12.50 -23.08 -13.27
N HIS A 48 -11.15 -23.15 -13.29
CA HIS A 48 -10.33 -22.94 -14.49
C HIS A 48 -10.66 -21.65 -15.25
N ILE A 49 -10.98 -20.58 -14.52
CA ILE A 49 -11.31 -19.28 -15.12
C ILE A 49 -10.01 -18.60 -15.53
N ASN A 50 -9.95 -18.12 -16.77
CA ASN A 50 -8.86 -17.25 -17.21
C ASN A 50 -9.20 -15.79 -16.84
N ASP A 51 -8.62 -15.31 -15.74
CA ASP A 51 -8.76 -13.93 -15.26
C ASP A 51 -7.58 -13.02 -15.69
N TYR A 52 -6.80 -13.45 -16.67
CA TYR A 52 -5.61 -12.75 -17.15
C TYR A 52 -4.51 -12.54 -16.10
N GLY A 53 -4.47 -13.37 -15.04
CA GLY A 53 -3.40 -13.37 -14.04
C GLY A 53 -3.65 -12.44 -12.85
N ILE A 54 -4.90 -11.99 -12.65
CA ILE A 54 -5.29 -11.21 -11.47
C ILE A 54 -5.15 -12.06 -10.20
N ALA A 55 -5.63 -13.30 -10.22
CA ALA A 55 -5.54 -14.23 -9.09
C ALA A 55 -4.09 -14.49 -8.69
N ASP A 56 -3.19 -14.63 -9.66
CA ASP A 56 -1.76 -14.83 -9.42
C ASP A 56 -1.16 -13.61 -8.71
N SER A 57 -1.47 -12.41 -9.19
CA SER A 57 -0.88 -11.14 -8.69
C SER A 57 -1.65 -10.44 -7.56
N ILE A 58 -2.79 -10.99 -7.12
CA ILE A 58 -3.69 -10.33 -6.14
C ILE A 58 -2.97 -10.01 -4.82
N GLY A 59 -1.98 -10.82 -4.46
CA GLY A 59 -1.12 -10.61 -3.30
C GLY A 59 -0.34 -9.31 -3.39
N ASN A 60 0.38 -9.09 -4.50
CA ASN A 60 1.19 -7.88 -4.68
C ASN A 60 0.33 -6.66 -5.03
N LEU A 61 -0.71 -6.83 -5.85
CA LEU A 61 -1.65 -5.77 -6.22
C LEU A 61 -2.34 -5.16 -4.99
N GLY A 62 -2.89 -6.01 -4.12
CA GLY A 62 -3.52 -5.56 -2.88
C GLY A 62 -2.48 -5.19 -1.82
N GLY A 63 -1.43 -6.00 -1.68
CA GLY A 63 -0.40 -5.88 -0.66
C GLY A 63 0.33 -4.53 -0.69
N ILE A 64 0.67 -4.01 -1.87
CA ILE A 64 1.29 -2.68 -1.97
C ILE A 64 0.34 -1.59 -1.45
N ILE A 65 -0.96 -1.65 -1.74
CA ILE A 65 -1.94 -0.67 -1.27
C ILE A 65 -2.05 -0.73 0.26
N VAL A 66 -2.13 -1.94 0.81
CA VAL A 66 -2.12 -2.17 2.26
C VAL A 66 -0.86 -1.58 2.89
N GLN A 67 0.32 -1.85 2.34
CA GLN A 67 1.60 -1.37 2.83
C GLN A 67 1.67 0.16 2.81
N LEU A 68 1.18 0.81 1.74
CA LEU A 68 1.16 2.27 1.62
C LEU A 68 0.31 2.88 2.74
N PHE A 69 -0.94 2.43 2.91
CA PHE A 69 -1.84 3.03 3.90
C PHE A 69 -1.47 2.68 5.33
N PHE A 70 -0.89 1.50 5.58
CA PHE A 70 -0.30 1.18 6.87
C PHE A 70 0.91 2.10 7.17
N GLY A 71 1.82 2.27 6.22
CA GLY A 71 2.95 3.19 6.35
C GLY A 71 2.51 4.63 6.61
N PHE A 72 1.47 5.10 5.92
CA PHE A 72 0.91 6.42 6.15
C PHE A 72 0.20 6.55 7.50
N LEU A 73 -0.49 5.50 7.95
CA LEU A 73 -1.09 5.45 9.27
C LEU A 73 -0.03 5.58 10.37
N VAL A 74 1.09 4.87 10.24
CA VAL A 74 2.17 4.90 11.24
C VAL A 74 2.91 6.23 11.21
N LEU A 75 3.30 6.70 10.02
CA LEU A 75 4.22 7.84 9.85
C LEU A 75 3.51 9.20 9.74
N ASN A 76 2.20 9.19 9.49
CA ASN A 76 1.37 10.37 9.23
C ASN A 76 2.06 11.45 8.36
N PRO A 77 2.55 11.10 7.16
CA PRO A 77 3.39 11.99 6.39
C PRO A 77 2.62 13.19 5.83
N ASN A 78 3.32 14.31 5.66
CA ASN A 78 2.83 15.40 4.81
C ASN A 78 2.82 14.96 3.33
N LYS A 79 2.22 15.78 2.44
CA LYS A 79 2.06 15.43 1.03
C LYS A 79 3.38 15.03 0.34
N LEU A 80 4.44 15.82 0.51
CA LEU A 80 5.74 15.57 -0.14
C LEU A 80 6.40 14.30 0.38
N LYS A 81 6.39 14.08 1.70
CA LYS A 81 6.96 12.88 2.31
C LYS A 81 6.16 11.62 1.99
N GLY A 82 4.84 11.74 1.85
CA GLY A 82 3.98 10.65 1.41
C GLY A 82 4.31 10.20 -0.03
N LEU A 83 4.55 11.13 -0.95
CA LEU A 83 5.00 10.79 -2.31
C LEU A 83 6.35 10.05 -2.32
N ARG A 84 7.29 10.45 -1.46
CA ARG A 84 8.57 9.75 -1.30
C ARG A 84 8.39 8.34 -0.76
N LEU A 85 7.52 8.17 0.23
CA LEU A 85 7.18 6.85 0.78
C LEU A 85 6.52 5.95 -0.27
N ILE A 86 5.65 6.48 -1.13
CA ILE A 86 5.04 5.73 -2.23
C ILE A 86 6.12 5.17 -3.15
N ALA A 87 7.00 6.04 -3.64
CA ALA A 87 8.10 5.64 -4.50
C ALA A 87 9.00 4.60 -3.81
N PHE A 88 9.34 4.83 -2.53
CA PHE A 88 10.15 3.92 -1.74
C PHE A 88 9.53 2.52 -1.62
N PHE A 89 8.23 2.43 -1.29
CA PHE A 89 7.57 1.13 -1.15
C PHE A 89 7.39 0.41 -2.48
N ILE A 90 7.03 1.11 -3.57
CA ILE A 90 6.92 0.50 -4.90
C ILE A 90 8.27 -0.05 -5.35
N LEU A 91 9.34 0.75 -5.24
CA LEU A 91 10.69 0.29 -5.57
C LEU A 91 11.12 -0.87 -4.68
N GLY A 92 10.81 -0.82 -3.38
CA GLY A 92 11.08 -1.90 -2.45
C GLY A 92 10.42 -3.21 -2.84
N TYR A 93 9.14 -3.19 -3.25
CA TYR A 93 8.43 -4.38 -3.72
C TYR A 93 9.01 -4.93 -5.02
N ILE A 94 9.33 -4.05 -5.99
CA ILE A 94 9.96 -4.47 -7.25
C ILE A 94 11.33 -5.10 -6.99
N LEU A 95 12.15 -4.48 -6.13
CA LEU A 95 13.46 -5.02 -5.77
C LEU A 95 13.34 -6.34 -5.00
N TYR A 96 12.35 -6.45 -4.11
CA TYR A 96 12.05 -7.71 -3.42
C TYR A 96 11.70 -8.81 -4.41
N GLU A 97 10.87 -8.51 -5.41
CA GLU A 97 10.47 -9.44 -6.46
C GLU A 97 11.69 -9.92 -7.27
N VAL A 98 12.54 -8.98 -7.71
CA VAL A 98 13.79 -9.29 -8.42
C VAL A 98 14.76 -10.10 -7.56
N ALA A 99 14.76 -9.90 -6.25
CA ALA A 99 15.61 -10.63 -5.32
C ALA A 99 15.09 -12.04 -4.96
N GLN A 100 13.81 -12.34 -5.22
CA GLN A 100 13.18 -13.61 -4.86
C GLN A 100 13.97 -14.87 -5.28
N PRO A 101 14.57 -14.96 -6.49
CA PRO A 101 15.33 -16.15 -6.88
C PRO A 101 16.57 -16.44 -6.01
N ILE A 102 17.05 -15.44 -5.28
CA ILE A 102 18.19 -15.55 -4.36
C ILE A 102 17.70 -15.83 -2.92
N LEU A 103 16.42 -15.57 -2.63
CA LEU A 103 15.81 -15.77 -1.33
C LEU A 103 15.24 -17.20 -1.20
N PRO A 104 15.17 -17.76 0.02
CA PRO A 104 14.59 -19.08 0.21
C PRO A 104 13.12 -19.08 -0.20
N ARG A 105 12.74 -19.99 -1.10
CA ARG A 105 11.35 -20.27 -1.53
C ARG A 105 10.68 -19.18 -2.39
N GLY A 106 11.41 -18.19 -2.88
CA GLY A 106 10.89 -17.17 -3.79
C GLY A 106 11.03 -17.58 -5.26
N VAL A 107 10.07 -17.20 -6.10
CA VAL A 107 10.15 -17.31 -7.56
C VAL A 107 9.76 -15.97 -8.14
N PHE A 108 10.65 -15.39 -8.94
CA PHE A 108 10.37 -14.15 -9.65
C PHE A 108 9.13 -14.30 -10.55
N ASP A 109 8.12 -13.44 -10.33
CA ASP A 109 6.92 -13.36 -11.17
C ASP A 109 6.70 -11.95 -11.74
N TRP A 110 6.65 -11.85 -13.07
CA TRP A 110 6.34 -10.60 -13.76
C TRP A 110 4.94 -10.07 -13.41
N LYS A 111 3.96 -10.95 -13.16
CA LYS A 111 2.61 -10.56 -12.78
C LYS A 111 2.60 -9.81 -11.45
N ASP A 112 3.49 -10.18 -10.54
CA ASP A 112 3.66 -9.54 -9.25
C ASP A 112 4.33 -8.15 -9.34
N ILE A 113 5.23 -7.95 -10.30
CA ILE A 113 5.73 -6.61 -10.67
C ILE A 113 4.59 -5.74 -11.21
N PHE A 114 3.81 -6.25 -12.17
CA PHE A 114 2.67 -5.51 -12.73
C PHE A 114 1.62 -5.20 -11.65
N GLY A 115 1.31 -6.16 -10.78
CA GLY A 115 0.43 -5.99 -9.65
C GLY A 115 0.90 -4.87 -8.73
N THR A 116 2.21 -4.84 -8.41
CA THR A 116 2.82 -3.78 -7.60
C THR A 116 2.67 -2.39 -8.25
N ILE A 117 2.95 -2.28 -9.56
CA ILE A 117 2.86 -1.00 -10.27
C ILE A 117 1.40 -0.50 -10.31
N ILE A 118 0.45 -1.38 -10.65
CA ILE A 118 -0.98 -1.03 -10.74
C ILE A 118 -1.50 -0.67 -9.35
N GLY A 119 -1.25 -1.50 -8.33
CA GLY A 119 -1.65 -1.22 -6.95
C GLY A 119 -1.01 0.05 -6.40
N GLY A 120 0.27 0.28 -6.70
CA GLY A 120 0.98 1.50 -6.36
C GLY A 120 0.37 2.75 -7.01
N ALA A 121 -0.03 2.66 -8.28
CA ALA A 121 -0.73 3.74 -8.98
C ALA A 121 -2.11 4.03 -8.36
N ILE A 122 -2.88 3.00 -8.02
CA ILE A 122 -4.16 3.14 -7.30
C ILE A 122 -3.93 3.84 -5.95
N GLY A 123 -2.94 3.37 -5.17
CA GLY A 123 -2.57 3.98 -3.89
C GLY A 123 -2.15 5.45 -4.02
N LEU A 124 -1.38 5.79 -5.06
CA LEU A 124 -1.00 7.16 -5.38
C LEU A 124 -2.22 8.04 -5.69
N VAL A 125 -3.13 7.56 -6.54
CA VAL A 125 -4.35 8.30 -6.89
C VAL A 125 -5.19 8.56 -5.64
N LEU A 126 -5.42 7.52 -4.82
CA LEU A 126 -6.16 7.67 -3.56
C LEU A 126 -5.48 8.66 -2.62
N PHE A 127 -4.16 8.57 -2.44
CA PHE A 127 -3.39 9.52 -1.63
C PHE A 127 -3.57 10.96 -2.12
N LEU A 128 -3.45 11.21 -3.42
CA LEU A 128 -3.63 12.54 -4.00
C LEU A 128 -5.06 13.05 -3.84
N LEU A 129 -6.06 12.18 -3.99
CA LEU A 129 -7.47 12.53 -3.79
C LEU A 129 -7.76 12.93 -2.34
N ILE A 130 -7.25 12.18 -1.36
CA ILE A 130 -7.41 12.51 0.07
C ILE A 130 -6.84 13.90 0.37
N HIS A 131 -5.61 14.18 -0.08
CA HIS A 131 -4.95 15.48 0.13
C HIS A 131 -5.60 16.63 -0.66
N LYS A 132 -6.35 16.34 -1.73
CA LYS A 132 -7.10 17.33 -2.49
C LYS A 132 -8.46 17.64 -1.84
N ILE A 133 -9.16 16.61 -1.36
CA ILE A 133 -10.51 16.72 -0.79
C ILE A 133 -10.45 17.31 0.62
N VAL A 134 -9.50 16.87 1.44
CA VAL A 134 -9.34 17.34 2.82
C VAL A 134 -8.57 18.67 2.83
N LYS A 135 -9.29 19.77 2.53
CA LYS A 135 -8.71 21.13 2.51
C LYS A 135 -8.23 21.62 3.88
N GLN A 136 -8.86 21.17 4.97
CA GLN A 136 -8.51 21.53 6.34
C GLN A 136 -8.33 20.26 7.19
N ASN A 137 -7.08 19.83 7.36
CA ASN A 137 -6.76 18.71 8.23
C ASN A 137 -6.57 19.20 9.67
N LYS A 138 -7.66 19.20 10.44
CA LYS A 138 -7.63 19.60 11.86
C LYS A 138 -7.06 18.46 12.71
N THR A 139 -6.10 18.79 13.56
CA THR A 139 -5.64 17.90 14.62
C THR A 139 -6.79 17.58 15.56
N ILE A 140 -7.01 16.30 15.82
CA ILE A 140 -8.00 15.79 16.77
C ILE A 140 -7.33 15.64 18.13
N TYR A 141 -6.13 15.05 18.17
CA TYR A 141 -5.38 14.81 19.39
C TYR A 141 -3.87 14.82 19.13
N ARG A 142 -3.07 15.17 20.16
CA ARG A 142 -1.61 15.08 20.14
C ARG A 142 -1.16 14.33 21.40
N PHE A 143 -0.41 13.25 21.20
CA PHE A 143 0.18 12.43 22.26
C PHE A 143 1.50 13.03 22.75
#